data_AF-B2KDU1-F1
#
_entry.id   AF-B2KDU1-F1
#
_cell.length_a   1.000
_cell.length_b   1.000
_cell.length_c   1.000
_cell.angle_alpha   90.00
_cell.angle_beta   90.00
_cell.angle_gamma   90.00
#
_symmetry.space_group_name_H-M   'P 1'
#
loop_
_entity.id
_entity.type
_entity.pdbx_description
1 polymer ?
#
loop_
_entity_poly.entity_id
_entity_poly.type
_entity_poly.pdbx_seq_one_letter_code
_entity_poly.pdbx_strand_id
1 'polypeptide(L)'
;MTLHLLILTGLVGTALFAAISRNFIYAAMWLALLSATLTGVMFSMGAPWAGVFELSVCSGLITVLFASTASLLGADSKYARNERKFMRFLPLGLFLFGVVLWFISFPYSDAIKPNTVADMEPMLVGDIIWSLRYKDLIAQICIFVAGVLMVKTFFGGKGHE
;
A
#
# COMPACT_ATOMS: atom_id res chain seq x y z
N MET A 1 -1.16 15.47 19.18
CA MET A 1 -2.53 15.26 18.64
C MET A 1 -2.76 15.96 17.30
N THR A 2 -2.40 17.25 17.16
CA THR A 2 -2.54 18.01 15.89
C THR A 2 -1.76 17.38 14.72
N LEU A 3 -0.52 16.94 14.94
CA LEU A 3 0.31 16.29 13.92
C LEU A 3 -0.32 14.99 13.39
N HIS A 4 -0.83 14.10 14.27
CA HIS A 4 -1.46 12.86 13.84
C HIS A 4 -2.72 13.10 13.01
N LEU A 5 -3.54 14.09 13.39
CA LEU A 5 -4.70 14.48 12.59
C LEU A 5 -4.28 15.01 11.21
N LEU A 6 -3.21 15.80 11.15
CA LEU A 6 -2.69 16.30 9.88
C LEU A 6 -2.21 15.16 8.98
N ILE A 7 -1.41 14.23 9.51
CA ILE A 7 -0.93 13.06 8.73
C ILE A 7 -2.11 12.21 8.26
N LEU A 8 -3.10 11.97 9.11
CA LEU A 8 -4.26 11.13 8.77
C LEU A 8 -5.15 11.79 7.71
N THR A 9 -5.40 13.10 7.82
CA THR A 9 -6.11 13.84 6.77
C THR A 9 -5.33 13.88 5.46
N GLY A 10 -4.01 14.04 5.51
CA GLY A 10 -3.13 13.94 4.35
C GLY A 10 -3.18 12.54 3.69
N LEU A 11 -3.20 11.48 4.49
CA LEU A 11 -3.31 10.10 4.03
C LEU A 11 -4.63 9.87 3.28
N VAL A 12 -5.76 10.28 3.87
CA VAL A 12 -7.07 10.14 3.22
C VAL A 12 -7.16 11.01 1.96
N GLY A 13 -6.66 12.25 2.02
CA GLY A 13 -6.66 13.16 0.88
C GLY A 13 -5.86 12.61 -0.31
N THR A 14 -4.63 12.16 -0.07
CA THR A 14 -3.76 11.57 -1.10
C THR A 14 -4.35 10.29 -1.70
N ALA A 15 -5.01 9.44 -0.90
CA ALA A 15 -5.73 8.28 -1.40
C ALA A 15 -6.91 8.66 -2.32
N LEU A 16 -7.70 9.66 -1.93
CA LEU A 16 -8.81 10.16 -2.75
C LEU A 16 -8.32 10.77 -4.07
N PHE A 17 -7.26 11.59 -4.03
CA PHE A 17 -6.68 12.18 -5.23
C PHE A 17 -6.07 11.12 -6.15
N ALA A 18 -5.43 10.08 -5.61
CA ALA A 18 -4.95 8.94 -6.39
C ALA A 18 -6.11 8.24 -7.13
N ALA A 19 -7.22 7.97 -6.44
CA ALA A 19 -8.37 7.27 -7.03
C ALA A 19 -9.13 8.10 -8.08
N ILE A 20 -9.18 9.42 -7.93
CA ILE A 20 -9.92 10.31 -8.85
C ILE A 20 -9.05 10.76 -10.04
N SER A 21 -7.73 10.62 -9.92
CA SER A 21 -6.78 11.06 -10.96
C SER A 21 -7.04 10.34 -12.28
N ARG A 22 -7.29 11.13 -13.33
CA ARG A 22 -7.61 10.62 -14.67
C ARG A 22 -6.40 10.20 -15.47
N ASN A 23 -5.24 10.72 -15.11
CA ASN A 23 -3.99 10.44 -15.77
C ASN A 23 -3.18 9.50 -14.86
N PHE A 24 -2.79 8.36 -15.42
CA PHE A 24 -2.09 7.29 -14.71
C PHE A 24 -0.78 7.75 -14.05
N ILE A 25 -0.08 8.72 -14.64
CA ILE A 25 1.16 9.28 -14.06
C ILE A 25 0.82 10.08 -12.80
N TYR A 26 -0.20 10.94 -12.86
CA TYR A 26 -0.64 11.69 -11.67
C TYR A 26 -1.18 10.76 -10.60
N ALA A 27 -1.94 9.72 -10.97
CA ALA A 27 -2.39 8.71 -10.02
C ALA A 27 -1.22 8.01 -9.33
N ALA A 28 -0.18 7.63 -10.08
CA ALA A 28 1.04 7.03 -9.53
C ALA A 28 1.76 7.98 -8.55
N MET A 29 1.88 9.28 -8.87
CA MET A 29 2.47 10.26 -7.95
C MET A 29 1.68 10.41 -6.65
N TRP A 30 0.34 10.42 -6.73
CA TRP A 30 -0.51 10.47 -5.53
C TRP A 30 -0.41 9.18 -4.70
N LEU A 31 -0.22 8.01 -5.31
CA LEU A 31 0.04 6.75 -4.61
C LEU A 31 1.42 6.74 -3.92
N ALA A 32 2.46 7.30 -4.57
CA ALA A 32 3.77 7.48 -3.92
C ALA A 32 3.63 8.35 -2.67
N LEU A 33 2.94 9.48 -2.79
CA LEU A 33 2.74 10.40 -1.68
C LEU A 33 1.87 9.78 -0.57
N LEU A 34 0.87 8.97 -0.93
CA LEU A 34 0.08 8.19 0.02
C LEU A 34 0.98 7.24 0.84
N SER A 35 1.84 6.48 0.17
CA SER A 35 2.76 5.52 0.82
C SER A 35 3.81 6.23 1.68
N ALA A 36 4.36 7.37 1.22
CA ALA A 36 5.25 8.21 2.02
C ALA A 36 4.55 8.80 3.26
N THR A 37 3.28 9.18 3.14
CA THR A 37 2.49 9.67 4.28
C THR A 37 2.21 8.53 5.26
N LEU A 38 1.92 7.33 4.76
CA LEU A 38 1.71 6.12 5.58
C LEU A 38 2.98 5.74 6.36
N THR A 39 4.15 5.91 5.75
CA THR A 39 5.44 5.76 6.43
C THR A 39 5.50 6.64 7.69
N GLY A 40 5.10 7.90 7.59
CA GLY A 40 5.01 8.81 8.73
C GLY A 40 4.08 8.31 9.84
N VAL A 41 2.95 7.68 9.47
CA VAL A 41 2.04 7.03 10.43
C VAL A 41 2.76 5.89 11.14
N MET A 42 3.43 4.99 10.41
CA MET A 42 4.13 3.83 10.98
C MET A 42 5.25 4.25 11.95
N PHE A 43 6.03 5.27 11.61
CA PHE A 43 7.02 5.84 12.54
C PHE A 43 6.37 6.39 13.80
N SER A 44 5.23 7.08 13.67
CA SER A 44 4.50 7.62 14.83
C SER A 44 3.90 6.54 15.73
N MET A 45 3.65 5.34 15.19
CA MET A 45 3.17 4.17 15.91
C MET A 45 4.29 3.32 16.51
N GLY A 46 5.56 3.74 16.40
CA GLY A 46 6.70 2.98 16.92
C GLY A 46 7.07 1.75 16.07
N ALA A 47 6.69 1.71 14.79
CA ALA A 47 6.99 0.63 13.86
C ALA A 47 8.02 1.07 12.78
N PRO A 48 9.29 1.36 13.15
CA PRO A 48 10.27 1.94 12.24
C PRO A 48 10.66 0.99 11.10
N TRP A 49 10.79 -0.32 11.37
CA TRP A 49 11.12 -1.30 10.34
C TRP A 49 10.06 -1.37 9.25
N ALA A 50 8.77 -1.40 9.63
CA ALA A 50 7.67 -1.35 8.67
C ALA A 50 7.68 -0.04 7.86
N GLY A 51 7.93 1.10 8.52
CA GLY A 51 8.04 2.40 7.84
C GLY A 51 9.15 2.44 6.78
N VAL A 52 10.34 1.91 7.09
CA VAL A 52 11.44 1.85 6.10
C VAL A 52 11.11 0.95 4.92
N PHE A 53 10.45 -0.19 5.15
CA PHE A 53 9.99 -1.07 4.07
C PHE A 53 8.95 -0.40 3.19
N GLU A 54 7.97 0.28 3.79
CA GLU A 54 6.94 1.01 3.05
C GLU A 54 7.56 2.13 2.20
N LEU A 55 8.49 2.92 2.76
CA LEU A 55 9.14 4.01 2.05
C LEU A 55 10.02 3.53 0.89
N SER A 56 10.77 2.43 1.08
CA SER A 56 11.69 1.91 0.07
C SER A 56 10.99 1.11 -1.02
N VAL A 57 10.10 0.19 -0.65
CA VAL A 57 9.49 -0.76 -1.57
C VAL A 57 8.23 -0.16 -2.21
N CYS A 58 7.29 0.32 -1.40
CA CYS A 58 6.00 0.80 -1.88
C CYS A 58 6.11 2.20 -2.49
N SER A 59 6.59 3.19 -1.73
CA SER A 59 6.76 4.56 -2.25
C SER A 59 7.88 4.68 -3.29
N GLY A 60 8.90 3.82 -3.20
CA GLY A 60 10.05 3.80 -4.10
C GLY A 60 9.87 2.83 -5.26
N LEU A 61 10.35 1.60 -5.10
CA LEU A 61 10.52 0.61 -6.18
C LEU A 61 9.24 0.36 -6.99
N ILE A 62 8.15 -0.03 -6.31
CA ILE A 62 6.91 -0.44 -6.97
C ILE A 62 6.26 0.75 -7.67
N THR A 63 6.20 1.91 -7.00
CA THR A 63 5.56 3.09 -7.59
C THR A 63 6.35 3.66 -8.77
N VAL A 64 7.69 3.61 -8.74
CA VAL A 64 8.53 4.02 -9.88
C VAL A 64 8.35 3.07 -11.07
N LEU A 65 8.29 1.75 -10.83
CA LEU A 65 8.00 0.76 -11.88
C LEU A 65 6.61 1.01 -12.49
N PHE A 66 5.63 1.30 -11.66
CA PHE A 66 4.26 1.61 -12.10
C PHE A 66 4.22 2.91 -12.92
N ALA A 67 4.86 3.98 -12.44
CA ALA A 67 4.93 5.26 -13.13
C ALA A 67 5.67 5.14 -14.49
N SER A 68 6.76 4.37 -14.54
CA SER A 68 7.50 4.08 -15.77
C SER A 68 6.63 3.35 -16.78
N THR A 69 5.96 2.29 -16.34
CA THR A 69 5.05 1.51 -17.19
C THR A 69 3.87 2.35 -17.67
N ALA A 70 3.27 3.15 -16.79
CA ALA A 70 2.18 4.06 -17.12
C ALA A 70 2.60 5.15 -18.13
N SER A 71 3.85 5.62 -18.06
CA SER A 71 4.42 6.56 -19.02
C SER A 71 4.58 5.94 -20.40
N LEU A 72 5.01 4.67 -20.46
CA LEU A 72 5.16 3.92 -21.72
C LEU A 72 3.80 3.57 -22.36
N LEU A 73 2.76 3.34 -21.56
CA LEU A 73 1.47 2.84 -22.06
C LEU A 73 0.59 3.90 -22.74
N GLY A 74 1.03 5.16 -22.82
CA GLY A 74 0.42 6.24 -23.63
C GLY A 74 -1.12 6.30 -23.57
N ALA A 75 -1.69 7.18 -22.74
CA ALA A 75 -3.12 7.26 -22.43
C ALA A 75 -4.07 7.24 -23.66
N ASP A 76 -4.46 6.05 -24.14
CA ASP A 76 -5.36 5.92 -25.28
C ASP A 76 -6.81 6.12 -24.80
N SER A 77 -7.24 7.39 -24.91
CA SER A 77 -8.45 7.92 -24.29
C SER A 77 -9.78 7.39 -24.85
N LYS A 78 -9.74 6.53 -25.88
CA LYS A 78 -10.93 6.10 -26.64
C LYS A 78 -11.80 5.06 -25.94
N TYR A 79 -11.24 4.17 -25.10
CA TYR A 79 -12.02 3.05 -24.55
C TYR A 79 -12.73 3.33 -23.22
N ALA A 80 -12.35 4.37 -22.49
CA ALA A 80 -12.81 4.51 -21.10
C ALA A 80 -14.14 5.29 -20.93
N ARG A 81 -14.86 5.69 -21.99
CA ARG A 81 -15.95 6.69 -21.86
C ARG A 81 -17.26 6.17 -21.26
N ASN A 82 -17.61 4.88 -21.40
CA ASN A 82 -18.98 4.43 -21.14
C ASN A 82 -19.25 3.87 -19.72
N GLU A 83 -18.25 3.29 -19.03
CA GLU A 83 -18.43 2.68 -17.69
C GLU A 83 -18.05 3.63 -16.53
N ARG A 84 -17.60 4.84 -16.84
CA ARG A 84 -17.04 5.80 -15.87
C ARG A 84 -18.03 6.41 -14.87
N LYS A 85 -19.35 6.26 -15.07
CA LYS A 85 -20.35 6.78 -14.12
C LYS A 85 -20.37 5.99 -12.81
N PHE A 86 -20.29 4.66 -12.86
CA PHE A 86 -20.28 3.81 -11.68
C PHE A 86 -18.95 3.95 -10.90
N MET A 87 -17.83 3.98 -11.62
CA MET A 87 -16.50 4.18 -11.02
C MET A 87 -16.31 5.54 -10.34
N ARG A 88 -17.11 6.57 -10.69
CA ARG A 88 -17.07 7.87 -10.02
C ARG A 88 -17.59 7.82 -8.58
N PHE A 89 -18.50 6.90 -8.28
CA PHE A 89 -19.03 6.71 -6.93
C PHE A 89 -18.18 5.75 -6.09
N LEU A 90 -17.24 5.03 -6.70
CA LEU A 90 -16.36 4.10 -6.00
C LEU A 90 -15.52 4.72 -4.87
N PRO A 91 -14.85 5.89 -5.03
CA PRO A 91 -14.11 6.49 -3.92
C PRO A 91 -15.05 6.92 -2.77
N LEU A 92 -16.28 7.33 -3.09
CA LEU A 92 -17.28 7.67 -2.08
C LEU A 92 -17.79 6.42 -1.36
N GLY A 93 -18.05 5.33 -2.09
CA GLY A 93 -18.42 4.04 -1.52
C GLY A 93 -17.32 3.48 -0.62
N LEU A 94 -16.06 3.57 -1.04
CA LEU A 94 -14.91 3.14 -0.24
C LEU A 94 -14.73 3.99 1.02
N PHE A 95 -14.97 5.30 0.92
CA PHE A 95 -14.97 6.19 2.07
C PHE A 95 -16.07 5.82 3.08
N LEU A 96 -17.31 5.62 2.61
CA LEU A 96 -18.42 5.18 3.45
C LEU A 96 -18.14 3.81 4.09
N PHE A 97 -17.57 2.88 3.33
CA PHE A 97 -17.15 1.57 3.84
C PHE A 97 -16.10 1.72 4.95
N GLY A 98 -15.11 2.60 4.79
CA GLY A 98 -14.14 2.92 5.82
C GLY A 98 -14.77 3.50 7.10
N VAL A 99 -15.75 4.39 6.95
CA VAL A 99 -16.52 4.94 8.09
C VAL A 99 -17.30 3.83 8.81
N VAL A 100 -17.94 2.92 8.07
CA VAL A 100 -18.65 1.78 8.66
C VAL A 100 -17.68 0.87 9.43
N LEU A 101 -16.54 0.52 8.83
CA LEU A 101 -15.51 -0.27 9.52
C LEU A 101 -14.99 0.42 10.78
N TRP A 102 -14.86 1.75 10.76
CA TRP A 102 -14.48 2.52 11.94
C TRP A 102 -15.51 2.36 13.07
N PHE A 103 -16.81 2.49 12.77
CA PHE A 103 -17.87 2.27 13.76
C PHE A 103 -17.91 0.84 14.29
N ILE A 104 -17.70 -0.16 13.42
CA ILE A 104 -17.62 -1.57 13.82
C ILE A 104 -16.40 -1.83 14.72
N SER A 105 -15.29 -1.14 14.48
CA SER A 105 -14.05 -1.30 15.25
C SER A 105 -14.09 -0.60 16.61
N PHE A 106 -14.94 0.42 16.77
CA PHE A 106 -15.09 1.19 18.02
C PHE A 106 -15.33 0.33 19.27
N PRO A 107 -16.26 -0.65 19.32
CA PRO A 107 -16.43 -1.52 20.49
C PRO A 107 -15.21 -2.38 20.82
N TYR A 108 -14.28 -2.55 19.88
CA TYR A 108 -13.03 -3.32 20.08
C TYR A 108 -11.83 -2.43 20.39
N SER A 109 -12.00 -1.10 20.54
CA SER A 109 -10.90 -0.17 20.75
C SER A 109 -10.11 -0.46 22.03
N ASP A 110 -10.76 -1.00 23.06
CA ASP A 110 -10.12 -1.36 24.32
C ASP A 110 -9.21 -2.59 24.19
N ALA A 111 -9.51 -3.50 23.25
CA ALA A 111 -8.64 -4.65 22.94
C ALA A 111 -7.40 -4.26 22.11
N ILE A 112 -7.41 -3.07 21.51
CA ILE A 112 -6.34 -2.54 20.64
C ILE A 112 -5.44 -1.57 21.41
N LYS A 113 -5.82 -1.17 22.63
CA LYS A 113 -4.88 -0.48 23.53
C LYS A 113 -3.64 -1.37 23.62
N PRO A 114 -2.43 -0.84 23.34
CA PRO A 114 -1.23 -1.62 23.54
C PRO A 114 -1.29 -2.08 24.98
N ASN A 115 -1.48 -3.39 25.19
CA ASN A 115 -1.18 -3.98 26.48
C ASN A 115 0.24 -3.51 26.73
N THR A 116 0.42 -2.63 27.72
CA THR A 116 1.73 -2.39 28.29
C THR A 116 2.14 -3.75 28.84
N VAL A 117 2.74 -4.56 27.96
CA VAL A 117 3.52 -5.72 28.33
C VAL A 117 4.74 -5.13 29.02
N ALA A 118 4.53 -4.63 30.23
CA ALA A 118 5.57 -4.07 31.09
C ALA A 118 6.63 -5.15 31.42
N ASP A 119 6.36 -6.41 31.11
CA ASP A 119 7.19 -7.57 31.43
C ASP A 119 7.67 -8.39 30.22
N MET A 120 7.42 -7.95 28.98
CA MET A 120 8.05 -8.60 27.80
C MET A 120 9.19 -7.72 27.31
N GLU A 121 10.42 -8.22 27.47
CA GLU A 121 11.60 -7.69 26.79
C GLU A 121 11.24 -7.43 25.31
N PRO A 122 11.47 -6.21 24.78
CA PRO A 122 11.14 -5.90 23.40
C PRO A 122 11.96 -6.80 22.48
N MET A 123 11.34 -7.88 21.99
CA MET A 123 11.96 -8.79 21.04
C MET A 123 12.32 -8.02 19.78
N LEU A 124 13.55 -8.16 19.31
CA LEU A 124 13.97 -7.57 18.04
C LEU A 124 13.09 -8.12 16.91
N VAL A 125 12.71 -7.27 15.96
CA VAL A 125 11.94 -7.66 14.78
C VAL A 125 12.62 -8.82 14.04
N GLY A 126 13.96 -8.83 14.01
CA GLY A 126 14.75 -9.94 13.46
C GLY A 126 14.43 -11.26 14.15
N ASP A 127 14.39 -11.31 15.48
CA ASP A 127 14.08 -12.54 16.22
C ASP A 127 12.67 -13.02 15.93
N ILE A 128 11.69 -12.12 15.85
CA ILE A 128 10.31 -12.49 15.52
C ILE A 128 10.22 -13.09 14.11
N ILE A 129 10.88 -12.47 13.13
CA ILE A 129 10.85 -12.92 11.74
C ILE A 129 11.55 -14.27 11.60
N TRP A 130 12.74 -14.42 12.18
CA TRP A 130 13.60 -15.59 11.98
C TRP A 130 13.27 -16.77 12.89
N SER A 131 12.73 -16.54 14.09
CA SER A 131 12.41 -17.64 15.02
C SER A 131 10.94 -18.04 15.00
N LEU A 132 10.02 -17.07 14.99
CA LEU A 132 8.57 -17.34 15.05
C LEU A 132 7.92 -17.41 13.67
N ARG A 133 8.36 -16.56 12.72
CA ARG A 133 7.68 -16.37 11.42
C ARG A 133 8.48 -16.84 10.20
N TYR A 134 9.54 -17.63 10.39
CA TYR A 134 10.42 -18.02 9.28
C TYR A 134 9.68 -18.80 8.16
N LYS A 135 8.62 -19.54 8.51
CA LYS A 135 7.79 -20.27 7.53
C LYS A 135 7.05 -19.31 6.59
N ASP A 136 6.53 -18.20 7.11
CA ASP A 136 5.89 -17.15 6.32
C ASP A 136 6.92 -16.48 5.40
N LEU A 137 8.11 -16.18 5.94
CA LEU A 137 9.22 -15.62 5.15
C LEU A 137 9.62 -16.51 3.96
N ILE A 138 9.76 -17.82 4.16
CA ILE A 138 10.07 -18.77 3.08
C ILE A 138 8.95 -18.77 2.03
N ALA A 139 7.68 -18.80 2.45
CA ALA A 139 6.55 -18.75 1.54
C ALA A 139 6.54 -17.46 0.69
N GLN A 140 6.82 -16.32 1.30
CA GLN A 140 6.92 -15.02 0.61
C GLN A 140 8.06 -15.02 -0.42
N ILE A 141 9.23 -15.55 -0.07
CA ILE A 141 10.37 -15.69 -0.99
C ILE A 141 9.99 -16.57 -2.18
N CYS A 142 9.32 -17.71 -1.94
CA CYS A 142 8.84 -18.59 -3.01
C CYS A 142 7.88 -17.87 -3.96
N ILE A 143 6.97 -17.04 -3.43
CA ILE A 143 6.02 -16.25 -4.22
C ILE A 143 6.77 -15.20 -5.07
N PHE A 144 7.78 -14.52 -4.52
CA PHE A 144 8.58 -13.56 -5.29
C PHE A 144 9.34 -14.23 -6.43
N VAL A 145 9.98 -15.38 -6.16
CA VAL A 145 10.69 -16.16 -7.19
C VAL A 145 9.71 -16.63 -8.27
N ALA A 146 8.55 -17.16 -7.89
CA ALA A 146 7.52 -17.57 -8.83
C ALA A 146 7.03 -16.38 -9.69
N GLY A 147 6.84 -15.20 -9.09
CA GLY A 147 6.47 -13.98 -9.79
C GLY A 147 7.51 -13.57 -10.85
N VAL A 148 8.81 -13.59 -10.49
CA VAL A 148 9.90 -13.26 -11.42
C VAL A 148 10.00 -14.28 -12.55
N LEU A 149 9.90 -15.58 -12.25
CA LEU A 149 9.91 -16.64 -13.26
C LEU A 149 8.73 -16.52 -14.22
N MET A 150 7.52 -16.25 -13.69
CA MET A 150 6.32 -16.04 -14.50
C MET A 150 6.52 -14.90 -15.51
N VAL A 151 7.00 -13.74 -15.05
CA VAL A 151 7.29 -12.60 -15.93
C VAL A 151 8.33 -12.98 -16.99
N LYS A 152 9.42 -13.66 -16.61
CA LYS A 152 10.43 -14.13 -17.57
C LYS A 152 9.86 -15.09 -18.60
N THR A 153 9.01 -16.04 -18.20
CA THR A 153 8.38 -16.98 -19.13
C THR A 153 7.40 -16.31 -20.08
N PHE A 154 6.65 -15.31 -19.59
CA PHE A 154 5.67 -14.57 -20.37
C PHE A 154 6.35 -13.70 -21.45
N PHE A 155 7.41 -12.98 -21.10
CA PHE A 155 8.13 -12.10 -22.04
C PHE A 155 9.24 -12.80 -22.82
N GLY A 156 9.75 -13.94 -22.34
CA GLY A 156 10.81 -14.72 -22.98
C GLY A 156 10.34 -15.56 -24.17
N GLY A 157 9.03 -15.67 -24.41
CA GLY A 157 8.43 -16.48 -25.48
C GLY A 157 8.44 -15.87 -26.88
N LYS A 158 9.13 -14.74 -27.14
CA LYS A 158 9.23 -14.14 -28.47
C LYS A 158 10.58 -14.42 -29.12
N GLY A 159 10.64 -15.54 -29.79
CA GLY A 159 11.70 -15.91 -30.73
C GLY A 159 11.41 -17.31 -31.24
N HIS A 160 10.71 -17.41 -32.37
CA HIS A 160 10.67 -18.51 -33.34
C HIS A 160 9.33 -18.44 -34.10
N GLU A 161 9.26 -17.53 -35.07
CA GLU A 161 8.72 -17.71 -36.43
C GLU A 161 8.95 -16.43 -37.24
#